data_AF-A0A6G3XZP2-F1
#
_entry.id   AF-A0A6G3XZP2-F1
#
_cell.length_a   1.000
_cell.length_b   1.000
_cell.length_c   1.000
_cell.angle_alpha   90.00
_cell.angle_beta   90.00
_cell.angle_gamma   90.00
#
_symmetry.space_group_name_H-M   'P 1'
#
loop_
_entity.id
_entity.type
_entity.pdbx_description
1 polymer ?
#
loop_
_entity_poly.entity_id
_entity_poly.type
_entity_poly.pdbx_seq_one_letter_code
_entity_poly.pdbx_strand_id
1 'polypeptide(L)' 'MDAPVDPPIYSALLRQWESDGRTLPGRRDPEWNQAAALPPWPEAPLRFSASRDPRGGAR' A
#
# COMPACT_ATOMS: atom_id res chain seq x y z
N MET A 1 4.98 19.30 -27.47
CA MET A 1 5.04 18.70 -26.13
C MET A 1 5.45 17.26 -26.35
N ASP A 2 6.76 17.01 -26.45
CA ASP A 2 7.31 15.67 -26.63
C ASP A 2 7.03 14.84 -25.38
N ALA A 3 6.31 13.73 -25.54
CA ALA A 3 6.23 12.73 -24.50
C ALA A 3 7.65 12.16 -24.27
N PRO A 4 8.08 11.95 -23.01
CA PRO A 4 9.38 11.36 -22.75
C PRO A 4 9.48 10.00 -23.45
N VAL A 5 10.56 9.78 -24.20
CA VAL A 5 10.88 8.49 -24.82
C VAL A 5 10.94 7.46 -23.70
N ASP A 6 10.08 6.46 -23.76
CA ASP A 6 10.00 5.45 -22.74
C ASP A 6 11.30 4.62 -22.77
N PRO A 7 12.13 4.60 -21.72
CA PRO A 7 13.37 3.85 -21.75
C PRO A 7 13.05 2.36 -21.98
N PRO A 8 13.82 1.65 -22.82
CA PRO A 8 13.48 0.29 -23.25
C PRO A 8 13.32 -0.70 -22.09
N ILE A 9 13.96 -0.42 -20.95
CA ILE A 9 13.80 -1.23 -19.73
C ILE A 9 12.42 -1.10 -19.09
N TYR A 10 11.79 0.08 -19.13
CA TYR A 10 10.51 0.31 -18.48
C TYR A 10 9.38 -0.43 -19.21
N SER A 11 9.34 -0.33 -20.53
CA SER A 11 8.38 -1.08 -21.35
C SER A 11 8.56 -2.59 -21.25
N ALA A 12 9.80 -3.09 -21.13
CA ALA A 12 10.08 -4.50 -20.90
C ALA A 12 9.57 -4.96 -19.52
N LEU A 13 9.78 -4.17 -18.47
CA LEU A 13 9.27 -4.45 -17.12
C LEU A 13 7.74 -4.44 -17.09
N LEU A 14 7.11 -3.48 -17.76
CA LEU A 14 5.65 -3.42 -17.87
C LEU A 14 5.07 -4.68 -18.50
N ARG A 15 5.66 -5.16 -19.60
CA ARG A 15 5.23 -6.41 -20.26
C ARG A 15 5.41 -7.63 -19.38
N GLN A 16 6.52 -7.71 -18.63
CA GLN A 16 6.77 -8.80 -17.69
C GLN A 16 5.71 -8.82 -16.59
N TRP A 17 5.44 -7.67 -15.96
CA TRP A 17 4.43 -7.58 -14.92
C TRP A 17 3.02 -7.86 -15.43
N GLU A 18 2.69 -7.42 -16.65
CA GLU A 18 1.41 -7.74 -17.28
C GLU A 18 1.24 -9.24 -17.49
N SER A 19 2.28 -9.92 -18.00
CA SER A 19 2.29 -11.38 -18.15
C SER A 19 2.15 -12.12 -16.82
N ASP A 20 2.74 -11.58 -15.75
CA ASP A 20 2.71 -12.18 -14.42
C ASP A 20 1.40 -11.86 -13.66
N GLY A 21 0.46 -11.15 -14.28
CA GLY A 21 -0.79 -10.71 -13.65
C GLY A 21 -0.58 -9.74 -12.49
N ARG A 22 0.54 -9.01 -12.49
CA ARG A 22 0.87 -8.02 -11.46
C ARG A 22 0.25 -6.67 -11.79
N THR A 23 0.14 -5.83 -10.77
CA THR A 23 -0.37 -4.46 -10.91
C THR A 23 0.61 -3.60 -11.70
N LEU A 24 0.09 -2.87 -12.69
CA LEU A 24 0.90 -2.01 -13.56
C LEU A 24 0.90 -0.56 -13.08
N PRO A 25 2.07 0.10 -12.98
CA PRO A 25 2.16 1.51 -12.66
C PRO A 25 1.35 2.37 -13.66
N GLY A 26 0.61 3.35 -13.14
CA GLY A 26 -0.21 4.26 -13.95
C GLY A 26 -1.54 3.67 -14.41
N ARG A 27 -1.74 2.35 -14.32
CA ARG A 27 -3.05 1.71 -14.55
C ARG A 27 -3.85 1.74 -13.25
N ARG A 28 -5.08 2.25 -13.34
CA ARG A 28 -5.97 2.30 -12.18
C ARG A 28 -6.47 0.89 -11.86
N ASP A 29 -6.12 0.42 -10.67
CA ASP A 29 -6.56 -0.90 -10.18
C ASP A 29 -7.83 -0.74 -9.32
N PRO A 30 -8.97 -1.33 -9.74
CA PRO A 30 -10.23 -1.23 -9.01
C PRO A 30 -10.19 -1.96 -7.66
N GLU A 31 -9.44 -3.05 -7.51
CA GLU A 31 -9.32 -3.78 -6.25
C GLU A 31 -8.59 -2.95 -5.21
N TRP A 32 -7.52 -2.26 -5.63
CA TRP A 32 -6.84 -1.29 -4.76
C TRP A 32 -7.74 -0.13 -4.34
N ASN A 33 -8.58 0.39 -5.25
CA ASN A 33 -9.53 1.45 -4.87
C ASN A 33 -10.55 0.94 -3.84
N GLN A 34 -11.01 -0.30 -3.96
CA GLN A 34 -11.93 -0.90 -3.00
C GLN A 34 -11.25 -1.12 -1.64
N ALA A 35 -10.02 -1.65 -1.63
CA ALA A 35 -9.25 -1.84 -0.41
C ALA A 35 -8.95 -0.51 0.29
N ALA A 36 -8.59 0.53 -0.46
CA ALA A 36 -8.30 1.85 0.07
C ALA A 36 -9.56 2.63 0.51
N ALA A 37 -10.75 2.24 0.04
CA ALA A 37 -12.02 2.81 0.48
C ALA A 37 -12.44 2.29 1.86
N LEU A 38 -11.83 1.21 2.35
CA LEU A 38 -12.08 0.70 3.70
C LEU A 38 -11.28 1.51 4.72
N PRO A 39 -11.86 1.83 5.89
CA PRO A 39 -11.12 2.49 6.95
C PRO A 39 -9.95 1.62 7.41
N PRO A 40 -8.73 2.19 7.58
CA PRO A 40 -7.53 1.43 7.92
C PRO A 40 -7.54 0.86 9.35
N TRP A 41 -8.52 1.25 10.17
CA TRP A 41 -8.75 0.73 11.51
C TRP A 41 -10.21 0.27 11.65
N PRO A 42 -10.47 -0.79 12.43
CA PRO A 42 -11.85 -1.13 12.79
C PRO A 42 -12.52 0.03 13.54
N GLU A 43 -13.81 0.27 13.29
CA GLU A 43 -14.64 1.23 14.06
C GLU A 43 -14.65 0.93 15.57
N ALA A 44 -14.34 -0.31 15.94
CA ALA A 44 -14.15 -0.70 17.32
C ALA A 44 -12.76 -0.26 17.80
N PRO A 45 -12.63 0.35 19.00
CA PRO A 45 -11.33 0.69 19.53
C PRO A 45 -10.48 -0.58 19.59
N LEU A 46 -9.38 -0.57 18.82
CA LEU A 46 -8.32 -1.56 18.93
C LEU A 46 -7.89 -1.57 20.39
N ARG A 47 -8.25 -2.62 21.14
CA ARG A 47 -7.69 -2.86 22.47
C ARG A 47 -6.23 -3.26 22.26
N PHE A 48 -5.37 -2.28 22.03
CA PHE A 48 -3.96 -2.44 22.28
C PHE A 48 -3.85 -2.79 23.77
N SER A 49 -3.48 -4.02 24.07
CA SER A 49 -3.05 -4.40 25.40
C SER A 49 -1.75 -3.63 25.66
N ALA A 50 -1.89 -2.38 26.08
CA ALA A 50 -0.79 -1.64 26.65
C ALA A 50 -0.43 -2.42 27.92
N SER A 51 0.67 -3.18 27.85
CA SER A 51 1.31 -3.71 29.04
C SER A 51 1.59 -2.50 29.92
N ARG A 52 0.77 -2.34 30.97
CA ARG A 52 0.94 -1.29 31.96
C ARG A 52 2.19 -1.64 32.74
N ASP A 53 3.33 -1.19 32.26
CA ASP A 53 4.59 -1.22 33.00
C ASP A 53 4.33 -0.50 34.34
N PRO A 54 4.43 -1.18 35.49
CA PRO A 54 4.28 -0.56 36.79
C PRO A 54 5.58 0.16 37.08
N ARG A 55 5.83 1.30 36.43
CA ARG A 55 6.91 2.19 36.85
C ARG A 55 6.53 2.78 38.19
N GLY A 56 7.15 2.17 39.20
CA GLY A 56 6.83 2.30 40.60
C GLY A 56 6.91 3.73 41.09
N GLY A 57 6.12 3.97 42.13
CA GLY A 57 6.31 5.14 42.97
C GLY A 57 7.74 5.16 43.50
N ALA A 58 8.47 6.21 43.14
CA ALA A 58 9.54 6.72 43.98
C ALA A 58 9.00 8.00 44.63
N ARG A 59 9.08 7.99 45.96
CA ARG A 59 8.78 9.07 46.90
C ARG A 59 9.37 10.42 46.50
#